data_AF-A0A924GZV3-F1
#
_entry.id   AF-A0A924GZV3-F1
#
_cell.length_a   1.000
_cell.length_b   1.000
_cell.length_c   1.000
_cell.angle_alpha   90.00
_cell.angle_beta   90.00
_cell.angle_gamma   90.00
#
_symmetry.space_group_name_H-M   'P 1'
#
loop_
_entity.id
_entity.type
_entity.pdbx_description
1 polymer ?
#
loop_
_entity_poly.entity_id
_entity_poly.type
_entity_poly.pdbx_seq_one_letter_code
_entity_poly.pdbx_strand_id
1 'polypeptide(L)' 'SEALDAAERLAYEIKTYIGTSARIELRATGGVERSMGKARRVVDLRK' A
#
# COMPACT_ATOMS: atom_id res chain seq x y z
N SER A 1 -12.52 11.17 6.06
CA SER A 1 -12.00 10.80 7.40
C SER A 1 -10.49 10.81 7.28
N GLU A 2 -9.76 11.15 8.34
CA GLU A 2 -8.30 11.38 8.24
C GLU A 2 -7.55 10.22 7.54
N ALA A 3 -7.96 8.98 7.78
CA ALA A 3 -7.38 7.80 7.14
C ALA A 3 -7.61 7.73 5.61
N LEU A 4 -8.78 8.17 5.11
CA LEU A 4 -9.08 8.22 3.68
C LEU A 4 -8.26 9.34 3.00
N ASP A 5 -8.18 10.50 3.64
CA ASP A 5 -7.44 11.65 3.12
C ASP A 5 -5.93 11.32 3.03
N ALA A 6 -5.40 10.58 4.02
CA ALA A 6 -4.04 10.05 3.99
C ALA A 6 -3.81 9.04 2.85
N ALA A 7 -4.80 8.19 2.54
CA ALA A 7 -4.70 7.24 1.44
C ALA A 7 -4.65 7.94 0.07
N GLU A 8 -5.46 8.99 -0.12
CA GLU A 8 -5.42 9.82 -1.33
C GLU A 8 -4.09 10.56 -1.48
N ARG A 9 -3.58 11.14 -0.39
CA ARG A 9 -2.27 11.81 -0.41
C ARG A 9 -1.15 10.85 -0.76
N LEU A 10 -1.15 9.64 -0.18
CA LEU A 10 -0.16 8.61 -0.50
C LEU A 10 -0.19 8.21 -1.98
N ALA A 11 -1.38 8.07 -2.57
CA ALA A 11 -1.51 7.76 -4.00
C ALA A 11 -0.90 8.87 -4.88
N TYR A 12 -1.13 10.14 -4.53
CA TYR A 12 -0.52 11.30 -5.21
C TYR A 12 1.00 11.31 -5.07
N GLU A 13 1.53 11.06 -3.86
CA GLU A 13 2.97 11.02 -3.60
C GLU A 13 3.66 9.90 -4.38
N ILE A 14 3.09 8.69 -4.39
CA ILE A 14 3.61 7.56 -5.20
C ILE A 14 3.66 7.96 -6.68
N LYS A 15 2.60 8.58 -7.20
CA LYS A 15 2.58 9.03 -8.60
C LYS A 15 3.65 10.09 -8.86
N THR A 16 3.82 11.04 -7.95
CA THR A 16 4.73 12.18 -8.07
C THR A 16 6.20 11.73 -8.00
N TYR A 17 6.55 10.87 -7.04
CA TYR A 17 7.93 10.51 -6.75
C TYR A 17 8.40 9.23 -7.45
N ILE A 18 7.49 8.31 -7.79
CA ILE A 18 7.81 7.02 -8.44
C ILE A 18 7.33 6.99 -9.91
N GLY A 19 6.35 7.83 -10.26
CA GLY A 19 5.82 7.91 -11.64
C GLY A 19 4.71 6.90 -11.97
N THR A 20 4.38 5.99 -11.05
CA THR A 20 3.37 4.94 -11.24
C THR A 20 2.10 5.25 -10.44
N SER A 21 0.92 4.99 -11.00
CA SER A 21 -0.33 5.07 -10.24
C SER A 21 -0.48 3.83 -9.36
N ALA A 22 -0.88 4.03 -8.10
CA ALA A 22 -1.12 2.95 -7.15
C ALA A 22 -2.53 3.05 -6.55
N ARG A 23 -3.16 1.90 -6.36
CA ARG A 23 -4.41 1.79 -5.60
C ARG A 23 -4.08 1.49 -4.14
N ILE A 24 -4.62 2.27 -3.21
CA ILE A 24 -4.41 2.10 -1.78
C ILE A 24 -5.64 1.44 -1.16
N GLU A 25 -5.44 0.32 -0.46
CA GLU A 25 -6.47 -0.37 0.31
C GLU A 25 -6.13 -0.26 1.80
N LEU A 26 -6.98 0.40 2.58
CA LEU A 26 -6.81 0.50 4.02
C LEU A 26 -7.21 -0.82 4.69
N ARG A 27 -6.37 -1.30 5.60
CA ARG A 27 -6.63 -2.48 6.43
C ARG A 27 -6.65 -2.09 7.89
N ALA A 28 -7.43 -2.80 8.70
CA ALA A 28 -7.39 -2.68 10.15
C ALA A 28 -6.01 -3.10 10.69
N THR A 29 -5.73 -2.71 11.94
CA THR A 29 -4.50 -3.13 12.64
C THR A 29 -4.39 -4.66 12.66
N GLY A 30 -3.22 -5.18 12.28
CA GLY A 30 -2.99 -6.62 12.15
C GLY A 30 -3.46 -7.23 10.82
N GLY A 31 -4.07 -6.44 9.92
CA GLY A 31 -4.51 -6.91 8.60
C GLY A 31 -3.39 -7.12 7.57
N VAL A 32 -2.14 -6.84 7.94
CA VAL A 32 -0.94 -7.23 7.19
C VAL A 32 -0.15 -8.22 8.05
N GLU A 33 0.18 -9.37 7.46
CA GLU A 33 0.94 -10.42 8.12
C GLU A 33 2.30 -9.89 8.63
N ARG A 34 2.64 -10.26 9.86
CA ARG A 34 3.95 -9.95 10.45
C ARG A 34 5.00 -10.89 9.86
N SER A 35 6.15 -10.35 9.48
CA SER A 35 7.25 -11.16 8.96
C SER A 35 7.79 -12.10 10.04
N MET A 36 7.78 -13.41 9.77
CA MET A 36 8.44 -14.43 10.60
C MET A 36 9.91 -14.69 10.19
N GLY A 37 10.43 -13.89 9.26
CA GLY A 37 11.78 -13.99 8.69
C GLY A 37 12.03 -12.87 7.69
N LYS A 38 12.28 -13.19 6.42
CA LYS A 38 12.27 -12.20 5.33
C LYS A 38 10.84 -11.88 4.91
N ALA A 39 10.49 -10.59 4.91
CA ALA A 39 9.13 -10.17 4.59
C ALA A 39 8.79 -10.38 3.11
N ARG A 40 7.62 -10.98 2.84
CA ARG A 40 7.05 -11.05 1.49
C ARG A 40 6.24 -9.78 1.23
N ARG A 41 6.74 -8.90 0.35
CA ARG A 41 6.11 -7.59 0.03
C ARG A 41 5.37 -7.55 -1.31
N VAL A 42 5.59 -8.54 -2.16
CA VAL A 42 5.01 -8.60 -3.51
C VAL A 42 4.32 -9.94 -3.71
N VAL A 43 3.08 -9.87 -4.15
CA VAL A 43 2.33 -11.00 -4.69
C VAL A 43 1.99 -10.63 -6.12
N ASP A 44 2.66 -11.28 -7.07
CA ASP A 44 2.38 -11.10 -8.50
C ASP A 44 1.18 -11.96 -8.90
N LEU A 45 0.11 -11.33 -9.36
CA LEU A 45 -1.15 -11.99 -9.74
C LEU A 45 -1.39 -11.98 -11.26
N ARG A 46 -0.39 -11.60 -12.07
CA ARG A 46 -0.60 -11.21 -13.46
C ARG A 46 -0.78 -12.33 -14.50
N LYS A 47 -0.41 -13.58 -14.19
CA LYS A 47 -0.40 -14.75 -15.11
C LYS A 47 -0.04 -14.46 -16.57
#